data_AF-A0A0M2LF24-F1
#
_entry.id   AF-A0A0M2LF24-F1
#
_cell.length_a   1.000
_cell.length_b   1.000
_cell.length_c   1.000
_cell.angle_alpha   90.00
_cell.angle_beta   90.00
_cell.angle_gamma   90.00
#
_symmetry.space_group_name_H-M   'P 1'
#
loop_
_entity.id
_entity.type
_entity.pdbx_description
1 polymer ?
#
loop_
_entity_poly.entity_id
_entity_poly.type
_entity_poly.pdbx_seq_one_letter_code
_entity_poly.pdbx_strand_id
1 'polypeptide(L)'
;MEATTKNRSRGRASLLLDTAKLYELRRANGIATDAEFARRIGVDPASLYRYTTKGARPSNEVLARIKAAFPLVALDDLVKLEITVP
;
A
#
# COMPACT_ATOMS: atom_id res chain seq x y z
N MET A 1 -21.64 -23.40 -31.73
CA MET A 1 -20.65 -22.40 -32.16
C MET A 1 -20.38 -21.50 -30.96
N GLU A 2 -19.39 -21.85 -30.14
CA GLU A 2 -19.02 -21.06 -28.96
C GLU A 2 -18.16 -19.87 -29.39
N ALA A 3 -18.61 -18.67 -29.04
CA ALA A 3 -17.86 -17.45 -29.24
C ALA A 3 -16.66 -17.43 -28.30
N THR A 4 -15.46 -17.62 -28.86
CA THR A 4 -14.17 -17.37 -28.23
C THR A 4 -14.07 -15.88 -27.88
N THR A 5 -14.44 -15.54 -26.65
CA THR A 5 -14.24 -14.18 -26.14
C THR A 5 -12.75 -13.96 -25.96
N LYS A 6 -12.16 -13.29 -26.94
CA LYS A 6 -10.77 -12.81 -27.01
C LYS A 6 -10.44 -12.03 -25.73
N ASN A 7 -9.81 -12.70 -24.76
CA ASN A 7 -9.38 -12.11 -23.50
C ASN A 7 -8.24 -11.12 -23.80
N ARG A 8 -8.60 -9.87 -24.12
CA ARG A 8 -7.62 -8.78 -24.23
C ARG A 8 -6.95 -8.68 -22.87
N SER A 9 -5.65 -8.92 -22.83
CA SER A 9 -4.76 -8.63 -21.70
C SER A 9 -4.81 -7.12 -21.41
N ARG A 10 -5.88 -6.67 -20.76
CA ARG A 10 -5.95 -5.31 -20.21
C ARG A 10 -4.85 -5.23 -19.16
N GLY A 11 -3.92 -4.30 -19.34
CA GLY A 11 -2.84 -4.07 -18.38
C GLY A 11 -3.38 -4.04 -16.95
N ARG A 12 -2.71 -4.72 -16.02
CA ARG A 12 -3.15 -4.77 -14.63
C ARG A 12 -2.70 -3.47 -13.96
N ALA A 13 -3.66 -2.62 -13.62
CA ALA A 13 -3.44 -1.49 -12.73
C ALA A 13 -3.60 -1.95 -11.27
N SER A 14 -2.76 -1.46 -10.37
CA SER A 14 -2.83 -1.77 -8.94
C SER A 14 -2.33 -0.62 -8.10
N LEU A 15 -2.93 -0.45 -6.93
CA LEU A 15 -2.45 0.50 -5.93
C LEU A 15 -1.46 -0.22 -5.03
N LEU A 16 -0.28 0.37 -4.88
CA LEU A 16 0.74 -0.03 -3.92
C LEU A 16 0.92 1.09 -2.90
N LEU A 17 1.47 0.78 -1.72
CA LEU A 17 1.81 1.84 -0.77
C LEU A 17 2.98 2.69 -1.30
N ASP A 18 2.89 4.01 -1.12
CA ASP A 18 4.03 4.89 -1.29
C ASP A 18 4.94 4.77 -0.05
N THR A 19 6.04 4.04 -0.23
CA THR A 19 6.97 3.73 0.86
C THR A 19 7.74 4.95 1.33
N ALA A 20 8.02 5.91 0.44
CA ALA A 20 8.67 7.16 0.81
C ALA A 20 7.75 8.00 1.69
N LYS A 21 6.47 8.10 1.33
CA LYS A 21 5.49 8.81 2.15
C LYS A 21 5.29 8.15 3.51
N LEU A 22 5.23 6.82 3.57
CA LEU A 22 5.13 6.10 4.85
C LEU A 22 6.33 6.36 5.76
N TYR A 23 7.55 6.40 5.23
CA TYR A 23 8.74 6.73 6.03
C TYR A 23 8.82 8.21 6.43
N GLU A 24 8.30 9.12 5.60
CA GLU A 24 8.10 10.52 5.99
C GLU A 24 7.13 10.62 7.18
N LEU A 25 5.96 9.99 7.10
CA LEU A 25 4.97 9.96 8.18
C LEU A 25 5.55 9.36 9.46
N ARG A 26 6.30 8.25 9.33
CA ARG A 26 7.00 7.62 10.45
C ARG A 26 7.95 8.60 11.15
N ARG A 27 8.80 9.29 10.38
CA ARG A 27 9.77 10.27 10.93
C ARG A 27 9.07 11.48 11.54
N ALA A 28 8.05 12.02 10.88
CA ALA A 28 7.28 13.17 11.37
C ALA A 28 6.55 12.89 12.69
N ASN A 29 6.27 11.62 12.99
CA ASN A 29 5.64 11.18 14.24
C ASN A 29 6.65 10.63 15.26
N GLY A 30 7.95 10.78 15.03
CA GLY A 30 8.99 10.34 15.97
C GLY A 30 9.12 8.82 16.13
N ILE A 31 8.61 8.03 15.18
CA ILE A 31 8.60 6.56 15.28
C ILE A 31 9.96 5.99 14.86
N ALA A 32 10.68 5.41 15.82
CA ALA A 32 12.08 5.04 15.63
C ALA A 32 12.28 3.67 14.99
N THR A 33 11.29 2.77 15.07
CA THR A 33 11.43 1.37 14.61
C THR A 33 10.28 0.92 13.73
N ASP A 34 10.55 -0.08 12.87
CA ASP A 34 9.51 -0.68 12.02
C ASP A 34 8.45 -1.42 12.85
N ALA A 35 8.83 -2.02 13.98
CA ALA A 35 7.90 -2.68 14.89
C ALA A 35 6.94 -1.70 15.57
N GLU A 36 7.43 -0.52 15.95
CA GLU A 36 6.59 0.56 16.46
C GLU A 36 5.67 1.12 15.37
N PHE A 37 6.18 1.28 14.15
CA PHE A 37 5.38 1.73 13.02
C PHE A 37 4.26 0.74 12.69
N ALA A 38 4.57 -0.56 12.63
CA ALA A 38 3.61 -1.63 12.41
C ALA A 38 2.50 -1.63 13.47
N ARG A 39 2.87 -1.48 14.76
CA ARG A 39 1.91 -1.33 15.86
C ARG A 39 1.04 -0.08 15.70
N ARG A 40 1.62 1.05 15.31
CA ARG A 40 0.89 2.32 15.14
C ARG A 40 -0.20 2.24 14.07
N ILE A 41 0.07 1.54 12.97
CA ILE A 41 -0.89 1.31 11.88
C ILE A 41 -1.68 0.01 12.05
N GLY A 42 -1.50 -0.71 13.16
CA GLY A 42 -2.24 -1.93 13.47
C GLY A 42 -2.01 -3.08 12.48
N VAL A 43 -0.78 -3.27 11.98
CA VAL A 43 -0.42 -4.44 11.14
C VAL A 43 0.71 -5.22 11.81
N ASP A 44 0.88 -6.49 11.42
CA ASP A 44 2.05 -7.24 11.86
C ASP A 44 3.32 -6.77 11.12
N PRO A 45 4.52 -6.86 11.75
CA PRO A 45 5.77 -6.42 11.13
C PRO A 45 6.10 -7.11 9.80
N ALA A 46 5.68 -8.37 9.61
CA ALA A 46 5.92 -9.08 8.36
C ALA A 46 5.05 -8.53 7.22
N SER A 47 3.81 -8.14 7.50
CA SER A 47 2.95 -7.43 6.54
C SER A 47 3.51 -6.07 6.19
N LEU A 48 3.97 -5.28 7.18
CA LEU A 48 4.65 -4.01 6.92
C LEU A 48 5.82 -4.22 5.95
N TYR A 49 6.70 -5.19 6.22
CA TYR A 49 7.83 -5.52 5.34
C TYR A 49 7.39 -5.94 3.92
N ARG A 50 6.30 -6.70 3.79
CA ARG A 50 5.77 -7.06 2.46
C ARG A 50 5.33 -5.83 1.68
N TYR A 51 4.70 -4.86 2.33
CA TYR A 51 4.26 -3.64 1.65
C TYR A 51 5.43 -2.72 1.31
N THR A 52 6.37 -2.52 2.23
CA THR A 52 7.47 -1.55 2.05
C THR A 52 8.59 -2.07 1.16
N THR A 53 8.86 -3.37 1.18
CA THR A 53 10.04 -3.95 0.51
C THR A 53 9.65 -4.80 -0.70
N LYS A 54 8.56 -5.57 -0.61
CA LYS A 54 8.15 -6.49 -1.68
C LYS A 54 7.11 -5.91 -2.63
N GLY A 55 6.66 -4.67 -2.40
CA GLY A 55 5.61 -4.05 -3.21
C GLY A 55 4.30 -4.83 -3.19
N ALA A 56 3.99 -5.49 -2.06
CA ALA A 56 2.72 -6.20 -1.94
C ALA A 56 1.54 -5.22 -1.99
N ARG A 57 0.43 -5.66 -2.58
CA ARG A 57 -0.81 -4.87 -2.65
C ARG A 57 -1.44 -4.78 -1.26
N PRO A 58 -1.66 -3.57 -0.70
CA PRO A 58 -2.38 -3.43 0.55
C PRO A 58 -3.85 -3.80 0.35
N SER A 59 -4.48 -4.34 1.38
CA SER A 59 -5.94 -4.47 1.42
C SER A 59 -6.58 -3.12 1.77
N ASN A 60 -7.88 -2.97 1.48
CA ASN A 60 -8.64 -1.79 1.89
C ASN A 60 -8.59 -1.59 3.41
N GLU A 61 -8.56 -2.67 4.18
CA GLU A 61 -8.43 -2.62 5.64
C GLU A 61 -7.09 -2.02 6.07
N VAL A 62 -5.98 -2.39 5.42
CA VAL A 62 -4.67 -1.80 5.70
C VAL A 62 -4.65 -0.32 5.38
N LEU A 63 -5.20 0.09 4.23
CA LEU A 63 -5.33 1.51 3.87
C LEU A 63 -6.16 2.29 4.90
N ALA A 64 -7.29 1.73 5.34
CA ALA A 64 -8.12 2.33 6.37
C ALA A 64 -7.38 2.50 7.70
N ARG A 65 -6.60 1.50 8.13
CA ARG A 65 -5.80 1.59 9.36
C ARG A 65 -4.68 2.62 9.27
N ILE A 66 -4.00 2.74 8.13
CA ILE A 66 -2.99 3.78 7.91
C ILE A 66 -3.64 5.16 7.94
N LYS A 67 -4.77 5.35 7.25
CA LYS A 67 -5.52 6.61 7.27
C LYS A 67 -6.02 6.97 8.67
N ALA A 68 -6.49 5.99 9.44
CA ALA A 68 -6.89 6.20 10.83
C ALA A 68 -5.68 6.57 11.72
N ALA A 69 -4.50 5.99 11.46
CA ALA A 69 -3.28 6.34 12.18
C ALA A 69 -2.78 7.75 11.86
N PHE A 70 -2.94 8.20 10.61
CA PHE A 70 -2.50 9.51 10.13
C PHE A 70 -3.67 10.28 9.49
N PRO A 71 -4.62 10.78 10.28
CA PRO A 71 -5.88 11.32 9.75
C PRO A 71 -5.71 12.56 8.84
N LEU A 72 -4.60 13.29 8.97
CA LEU A 72 -4.34 14.50 8.19
C LEU A 72 -3.74 14.22 6.79
N VAL A 73 -3.24 13.02 6.52
CA VAL A 73 -2.65 12.69 5.21
C VAL A 73 -3.75 12.39 4.18
N ALA A 74 -3.62 12.87 2.95
CA ALA A 74 -4.55 12.48 1.90
C ALA A 74 -4.38 10.99 1.57
N LEU A 75 -5.46 10.31 1.18
CA LEU A 75 -5.38 8.89 0.82
C LEU A 75 -4.51 8.70 -0.43
N ASP A 76 -4.59 9.64 -1.37
CA ASP A 76 -3.82 9.63 -2.62
C ASP A 76 -2.32 9.75 -2.38
N ASP A 77 -1.89 10.43 -1.31
CA ASP A 77 -0.47 10.50 -0.93
C ASP A 77 0.06 9.17 -0.39
N LEU A 78 -0.82 8.28 0.10
CA LEU A 78 -0.42 6.99 0.69
C LEU A 78 -0.17 5.91 -0.35
N VAL A 79 -0.59 6.12 -1.60
CA VAL A 79 -0.57 5.09 -2.63
C VAL A 79 0.08 5.57 -3.90
N LYS A 80 0.68 4.63 -4.63
CA LYS A 80 1.16 4.83 -6.00
C LYS A 80 0.46 3.87 -6.94
N LEU A 81 0.22 4.34 -8.16
CA LEU A 81 -0.33 3.54 -9.23
C LEU A 81 0.80 2.73 -9.89
N GLU A 82 0.67 1.42 -9.89
CA GLU A 82 1.48 0.53 -10.70
C GLU A 82 0.65 0.02 -11.88
N ILE A 83 1.15 0.24 -13.10
CA ILE A 83 0.54 -0.26 -14.33
C ILE A 83 1.49 -1.31 -14.91
N THR A 84 1.07 -2.56 -14.92
CA THR A 84 1.77 -3.61 -15.68
C THR A 84 1.18 -3.66 -17.08
N VAL A 85 1.94 -3.18 -18.06
CA VAL A 85 1.64 -3.33 -19.48
C VAL A 85 2.00 -4.77 -19.89
N PRO A 86 1.14 -5.49 -20.63
CA PRO A 86 1.42 -6.85 -21.08
C PRO A 86 2.59 -6.95 -22.05
#